data_AF-A0A2T5CC37-F1
#
_entry.id   AF-A0A2T5CC37-F1
#
_cell.length_a   1.000
_cell.length_b   1.000
_cell.length_c   1.000
_cell.angle_alpha   90.00
_cell.angle_beta   90.00
_cell.angle_gamma   90.00
#
_symmetry.space_group_name_H-M   'P 1'
#
loop_
_entity.id
_entity.type
_entity.pdbx_description
1 polymer ?
#
loop_
_entity_poly.entity_id
_entity_poly.type
_entity_poly.pdbx_seq_one_letter_code
_entity_poly.pdbx_strand_id
1 'polypeptide(L)' 'MNEFRNALRDMPPEEAARIVADVAADVFPLLSDEQRLAIIVGMTGGQGTEQGEDKVSSMVHL' A
#
# COMPACT_ATOMS: atom_id res chain seq x y z
N MET A 1 6.82 -17.77 4.63
CA MET A 1 6.07 -16.60 5.14
C MET A 1 6.38 -16.23 6.59
N ASN A 2 6.59 -17.18 7.52
CA ASN A 2 6.92 -16.85 8.93
C ASN A 2 8.31 -16.25 9.12
N GLU A 3 9.30 -16.62 8.29
CA GLU A 3 10.68 -16.13 8.43
C GLU A 3 10.81 -14.63 8.12
N PHE A 4 10.16 -14.14 7.06
CA PHE A 4 10.15 -12.72 6.71
C PHE A 4 9.48 -11.88 7.80
N ARG A 5 8.35 -12.35 8.34
CA ARG A 5 7.67 -11.68 9.46
C ARG A 5 8.56 -11.64 10.71
N ASN A 6 9.27 -12.73 11.02
CA ASN A 6 10.17 -12.78 12.17
C ASN A 6 11.38 -11.85 11.97
N ALA A 7 11.93 -11.79 10.76
CA ALA A 7 13.02 -10.88 10.42
C ALA A 7 12.63 -9.40 10.55
N LEU A 8 11.41 -9.03 10.17
CA LEU A 8 10.90 -7.66 10.33
C LEU A 8 10.58 -7.29 11.78
N ARG A 9 10.22 -8.25 12.63
CA ARG A 9 9.79 -7.99 14.01
C ARG A 9 10.89 -7.38 14.88
N ASP A 10 12.12 -7.83 14.68
CA ASP A 10 13.26 -7.46 15.53
C ASP A 10 14.05 -6.26 14.95
N MET A 11 13.56 -5.68 13.84
CA MET A 11 14.16 -4.56 13.12
C MET A 11 13.58 -3.21 13.56
N PRO A 12 14.34 -2.10 13.53
CA PRO A 12 13.79 -0.77 13.74
C PRO A 12 12.61 -0.49 12.79
N PRO A 13 11.52 0.14 13.27
CA PRO A 13 10.30 0.33 12.47
C PRO A 13 10.53 1.04 11.14
N GLU A 14 11.42 2.03 11.11
CA GLU A 14 11.74 2.80 9.89
C GLU A 14 12.45 1.93 8.83
N GLU A 15 13.34 1.04 9.27
CA GLU A 15 14.06 0.13 8.39
C GLU A 15 13.14 -0.98 7.87
N ALA A 16 12.29 -1.53 8.76
CA ALA A 16 11.28 -2.51 8.38
C ALA A 16 10.28 -1.93 7.36
N ALA A 17 9.83 -0.69 7.56
CA ALA A 17 8.94 0.01 6.64
C ALA A 17 9.59 0.21 5.26
N ARG A 18 10.88 0.58 5.23
CA ARG A 18 11.62 0.76 3.98
C ARG A 18 11.74 -0.54 3.19
N ILE A 19 12.07 -1.65 3.84
CA ILE A 19 12.19 -2.96 3.18
C ILE A 19 10.84 -3.41 2.63
N VAL A 20 9.77 -3.25 3.41
CA VAL A 20 8.42 -3.59 2.95
C VAL A 20 8.01 -2.72 1.76
N ALA A 21 8.34 -1.43 1.76
CA ALA A 21 8.05 -0.52 0.66
C ALA A 21 8.81 -0.89 -0.63
N ASP A 22 10.10 -1.24 -0.54
CA ASP A 22 10.89 -1.69 -1.69
C ASP A 22 10.33 -2.98 -2.28
N VAL A 23 10.04 -3.99 -1.45
CA VAL A 23 9.44 -5.25 -1.92
C VAL A 23 8.05 -5.01 -2.52
N ALA A 24 7.26 -4.12 -1.93
CA ALA A 24 5.97 -3.76 -2.48
C ALA A 24 6.11 -3.08 -3.85
N ALA A 25 7.12 -2.23 -4.06
CA ALA A 25 7.36 -1.57 -5.35
C ALA A 25 7.63 -2.55 -6.50
N ASP A 26 8.29 -3.68 -6.22
CA ASP A 26 8.57 -4.72 -7.22
C ASP A 26 7.35 -5.61 -7.50
N VAL A 27 6.53 -5.87 -6.48
CA VAL A 27 5.39 -6.79 -6.59
C VAL A 27 4.13 -6.08 -7.09
N PHE A 28 3.92 -4.82 -6.72
CA PHE A 28 2.72 -4.07 -7.05
C PHE A 28 2.43 -4.01 -8.56
N PRO A 29 3.43 -3.79 -9.45
CA PRO A 29 3.25 -3.80 -10.90
C PRO A 29 2.93 -5.18 -11.50
N LEU A 30 3.04 -6.25 -10.74
CA LEU A 30 2.73 -7.61 -11.20
C LEU A 30 1.29 -8.02 -10.87
N LEU A 31 0.62 -7.29 -9.99
CA LEU A 31 -0.77 -7.52 -9.61
C LEU A 31 -1.74 -7.07 -10.71
N SER A 32 -2.93 -7.66 -10.75
CA SER A 32 -4.02 -7.14 -11.60
C SER A 32 -4.52 -5.79 -11.07
N ASP A 33 -5.18 -5.02 -11.93
CA ASP A 33 -5.75 -3.72 -11.55
C ASP A 33 -6.75 -3.85 -10.39
N GLU A 34 -7.55 -4.92 -10.38
CA GLU A 34 -8.49 -5.24 -9.30
C GLU A 34 -7.79 -5.50 -7.96
N GLN A 35 -6.68 -6.24 -7.99
CA GLN A 35 -5.88 -6.54 -6.80
C GLN A 35 -5.17 -5.29 -6.27
N ARG A 36 -4.64 -4.46 -7.15
CA ARG A 36 -4.04 -3.16 -6.77
C ARG A 36 -5.10 -2.24 -6.15
N LEU A 37 -6.27 -2.15 -6.77
CA LEU A 37 -7.37 -1.33 -6.28
C LEU A 37 -7.82 -1.78 -4.88
N ALA A 38 -7.95 -3.09 -4.66
CA ALA A 38 -8.30 -3.63 -3.34
C ALA A 38 -7.27 -3.25 -2.25
N ILE A 39 -5.97 -3.29 -2.58
CA ILE A 39 -4.90 -2.88 -1.66
C ILE A 39 -4.99 -1.38 -1.38
N ILE A 40 -5.12 -0.55 -2.42
CA ILE A 40 -5.24 0.92 -2.28
C ILE A 40 -6.46 1.27 -1.42
N VAL A 41 -7.62 0.69 -1.71
CA VAL A 41 -8.87 0.92 -0.95
C VAL A 41 -8.73 0.44 0.50
N GLY A 42 -8.06 -0.68 0.73
CA GLY A 42 -7.76 -1.15 2.08
C GLY A 42 -6.84 -0.20 2.85
N MET A 43 -5.84 0.38 2.20
CA MET A 43 -4.90 1.35 2.80
C MET A 43 -5.54 2.73 3.04
N THR A 44 -6.41 3.18 2.13
CA THR A 44 -7.09 4.49 2.25
C THR A 44 -8.32 4.45 3.17
N GLY A 45 -8.57 3.32 3.83
CA GLY A 45 -9.63 3.19 4.82
C GLY A 45 -11.01 3.07 4.17
N GLY A 46 -11.17 2.16 3.20
CA GLY A 46 -12.40 1.81 2.49
C GLY A 46 -13.55 1.25 3.34
N GLN A 47 -13.73 1.75 4.56
CA GLN A 47 -15.02 1.90 5.22
C GLN A 47 -15.39 3.40 5.23
N GLY A 48 -15.72 3.96 4.07
CA GLY A 48 -16.09 5.38 3.99
C GLY A 48 -15.95 6.01 2.61
N THR A 49 -16.47 5.36 1.57
CA THR A 49 -16.73 6.02 0.28
C THR A 49 -17.87 7.03 0.41
N GLU A 50 -17.62 8.14 1.13
CA GLU A 50 -18.41 9.39 1.02
C GLU A 50 -17.54 10.67 1.05
N GLN A 51 -16.21 10.60 1.19
CA GLN A 51 -15.34 11.81 1.15
C GLN A 51 -14.17 11.77 0.15
N GLY A 52 -14.05 10.71 -0.65
CA GLY A 52 -12.87 10.48 -1.51
C GLY A 52 -12.97 10.97 -2.96
N GLU A 53 -14.18 11.16 -3.51
CA GLU A 53 -14.34 11.57 -4.91
C GLU A 53 -13.78 12.96 -5.20
N ASP A 54 -13.73 13.84 -4.20
CA ASP A 54 -13.34 15.24 -4.39
C ASP A 54 -11.81 15.46 -4.40
N LYS A 55 -11.01 14.49 -3.92
CA LYS A 55 -9.54 14.65 -3.82
C LYS A 55 -8.76 14.05 -4.98
N VAL A 56 -9.32 13.07 -5.70
CA VAL A 56 -8.63 12.47 -6.86
C VAL A 56 -8.79 13.34 -8.11
N SER A 57 -9.92 14.04 -8.26
CA SER A 57 -10.15 14.99 -9.35
C SER A 57 -9.12 16.15 -9.38
N SER A 58 -8.65 16.60 -8.21
CA SER A 58 -7.68 17.71 -8.14
C SER A 58 -6.23 17.33 -8.38
N MET A 59 -5.86 16.04 -8.40
CA MET A 59 -4.49 15.60 -8.72
C MET A 59 -4.25 15.30 -10.20
N VAL A 60 -5.30 15.26 -11.03
CA VAL A 60 -5.19 14.99 -12.49
C VAL A 60 -5.14 16.31 -13.31
N HIS A 61 -5.05 17.47 -12.65
CA HIS A 61 -4.96 18.80 -13.30
C HIS A 61 -3.72 19.60 -12.87
N LEU A 62 -2.59 18.92 -12.65
CA LEU A 62 -1.26 19.52 -12.61
C LEU A 62 -0.32 18.72 -13.52
#